data_AF-A0A916FXE1-F1
#
_entry.id   AF-A0A916FXE1-F1
#
_cell.length_a   1.000
_cell.length_b   1.000
_cell.length_c   1.000
_cell.angle_alpha   90.00
_cell.angle_beta   90.00
_cell.angle_gamma   90.00
#
_symmetry.space_group_name_H-M   'P 1'
#
loop_
_entity.id
_entity.type
_entity.pdbx_description
1 polymer ?
#
loop_
_entity_poly.entity_id
_entity_poly.type
_entity_poly.pdbx_seq_one_letter_code
_entity_poly.pdbx_strand_id
1 'polypeptide(L)'
;MRRTYTPRALPAPDAGQRRDWQTIRSLLPYIWAYRGRVLFALACLIAAKLANVGVPLVFKEVIDAFTAERTPQQAALAVPLALLAAYGLLRFSMSLFTELRELVFTRVTQQAVRNIALQVFRHLHALSLRFHLERQTGGLTRDIERGTRSIGTLISYTIYSILPTLVEVGLVIGILATRYEASFAWITVGALVLYITFTVLVTNWRTQLRREVNEIDSAANSRAIDSLLNYETVKYFNNEDYEARRYDQQMQKWEAAQVKSQMSLSLLNLGQAAIIAVTVTLIMWRAAVGVTSGAMTV
;
A
#
# COMPACT_ATOMS: atom_id res chain seq x y z
N MET A 1 0.39 28.09 -43.30
CA MET A 1 1.44 27.54 -42.41
C MET A 1 0.79 26.94 -41.16
N ARG A 2 0.58 25.62 -41.10
CA ARG A 2 0.13 24.93 -39.88
C ARG A 2 1.34 24.77 -38.95
N ARG A 3 1.37 25.49 -37.82
CA ARG A 3 2.36 25.23 -36.77
C ARG A 3 2.07 23.86 -36.17
N THR A 4 2.91 22.88 -36.45
CA THR A 4 2.96 21.59 -35.75
C THR A 4 3.29 21.85 -34.29
N TYR A 5 2.26 21.88 -33.45
CA TYR A 5 2.41 21.94 -32.00
C TYR A 5 2.87 20.58 -31.51
N THR A 6 4.16 20.44 -31.22
CA THR A 6 4.68 19.31 -30.46
C THR A 6 4.25 19.52 -29.01
N PRO A 7 3.43 18.63 -28.41
CA PRO A 7 3.09 18.74 -27.00
C PRO A 7 4.38 18.67 -26.20
N ARG A 8 4.77 19.78 -25.56
CA ARG A 8 5.91 19.79 -24.66
C ARG A 8 5.51 18.93 -23.46
N ALA A 9 6.03 17.70 -23.41
CA ALA A 9 5.89 16.83 -22.25
C ALA A 9 6.31 17.64 -21.01
N LEU A 10 5.48 17.59 -19.97
CA LEU A 10 5.81 18.26 -18.70
C LEU A 10 7.20 17.76 -18.27
N PRO A 11 8.13 18.65 -17.89
CA PRO A 11 9.41 18.22 -17.37
C PRO A 11 9.15 17.27 -16.20
N ALA A 12 9.71 16.07 -16.28
CA ALA A 12 9.67 15.14 -15.17
C ALA A 12 10.28 15.86 -13.95
N PRO A 13 9.70 15.72 -12.74
CA PRO A 13 10.28 16.31 -11.55
C PRO A 13 11.72 15.83 -11.42
N ASP A 14 12.64 16.75 -11.15
CA ASP A 14 14.07 16.46 -11.02
C ASP A 14 14.28 15.28 -10.06
N ALA A 15 14.88 14.21 -10.57
CA ALA A 15 15.10 12.97 -9.82
C ALA A 15 15.99 13.18 -8.57
N GLY A 16 16.65 14.33 -8.45
CA GLY A 16 17.58 14.67 -7.38
C GLY A 16 16.96 15.18 -6.07
N GLN A 17 15.66 15.51 -6.02
CA GLN A 17 15.02 16.00 -4.79
C GLN A 17 13.68 15.31 -4.54
N ARG A 18 13.74 14.05 -4.08
CA ARG A 18 12.60 13.36 -3.46
C ARG A 18 12.13 14.13 -2.23
N ARG A 19 11.19 15.04 -2.44
CA ARG A 19 10.48 15.78 -1.39
C ARG A 19 9.26 15.01 -0.90
N ASP A 20 9.31 13.66 -0.92
CA ASP A 20 8.19 12.78 -0.54
C ASP A 20 7.69 13.12 0.88
N TRP A 21 8.62 13.40 1.79
CA TRP A 21 8.30 13.85 3.15
C TRP A 21 7.60 15.21 3.19
N GLN A 22 7.98 16.16 2.33
CA GLN A 22 7.31 17.47 2.27
C GLN A 22 5.90 17.32 1.69
N THR A 23 5.71 16.43 0.70
CA THR A 23 4.39 16.11 0.15
C THR A 23 3.48 15.49 1.20
N ILE A 24 3.96 14.50 1.97
CA ILE A 24 3.20 13.91 3.08
C ILE A 24 2.87 14.98 4.13
N ARG A 25 3.84 15.82 4.49
CA ARG A 25 3.64 16.92 5.45
C ARG A 25 2.61 17.93 4.96
N SER A 26 2.53 18.18 3.65
CA SER A 26 1.53 19.08 3.06
C SER A 26 0.10 18.50 3.10
N LEU A 27 -0.06 17.18 3.23
CA LEU A 27 -1.35 16.51 3.35
C LEU A 27 -1.87 16.44 4.79
N LEU A 28 -0.97 16.53 5.78
CA LEU A 28 -1.30 16.49 7.21
C LEU A 28 -2.40 17.49 7.64
N PRO A 29 -2.40 18.77 7.18
CA PRO A 29 -3.42 19.74 7.58
C PRO A 29 -4.83 19.34 7.13
N TYR A 30 -4.98 18.70 5.97
CA TYR A 30 -6.28 18.27 5.44
C TYR A 30 -6.90 17.14 6.26
N ILE A 31 -6.06 16.27 6.83
CA ILE A 31 -6.49 15.21 7.75
C ILE A 31 -6.78 15.83 9.13
N TRP A 32 -5.90 16.72 9.60
CA TRP A 32 -6.01 17.35 10.92
C TRP A 32 -7.20 18.30 11.08
N ALA A 33 -7.77 18.80 9.97
CA ALA A 33 -9.05 19.50 9.96
C ALA A 33 -10.18 18.69 10.64
N TYR A 34 -10.04 17.35 10.69
CA TYR A 34 -10.99 16.44 11.33
C TYR A 34 -10.44 15.79 12.61
N ARG A 35 -9.66 16.55 13.40
CA ARG A 35 -8.95 16.09 14.62
C ARG A 35 -9.75 15.15 15.53
N GLY A 36 -11.03 15.41 15.79
CA GLY A 36 -11.84 14.55 16.67
C GLY A 36 -12.03 13.14 16.12
N ARG A 37 -12.32 13.03 14.81
CA ARG A 37 -12.46 11.73 14.13
C ARG A 37 -11.13 11.02 13.99
N VAL A 38 -10.06 11.79 13.72
CA VAL A 38 -8.70 11.26 13.62
C VAL A 38 -8.26 10.67 14.95
N LEU A 39 -8.41 11.41 16.06
CA LEU A 39 -8.05 10.93 17.40
C LEU A 39 -8.85 9.69 17.81
N PHE A 40 -10.16 9.67 17.55
CA PHE A 40 -10.99 8.50 17.80
C PHE A 40 -10.52 7.28 16.98
N ALA A 41 -10.25 7.47 15.70
CA ALA A 41 -9.79 6.39 14.84
C ALA A 41 -8.37 5.90 15.20
N LEU A 42 -7.49 6.78 15.68
CA LEU A 42 -6.20 6.40 16.26
C LEU A 42 -6.36 5.60 17.55
N ALA A 43 -7.32 5.97 18.41
CA ALA A 43 -7.63 5.20 19.61
C ALA A 43 -8.17 3.81 19.26
N CYS A 44 -9.09 3.70 18.28
CA CYS A 44 -9.55 2.41 17.76
C CYS A 44 -8.40 1.60 17.14
N LEU A 45 -7.48 2.24 16.42
CA LEU A 45 -6.30 1.58 15.86
C LEU A 45 -5.43 0.95 16.97
N ILE A 46 -5.14 1.71 18.02
CA ILE A 46 -4.35 1.23 19.15
C ILE A 46 -5.09 0.09 19.86
N ALA A 47 -6.40 0.25 20.13
CA ALA A 47 -7.23 -0.79 20.76
C ALA A 47 -7.26 -2.08 19.94
N ALA A 48 -7.43 -1.98 18.61
CA ALA A 48 -7.40 -3.13 17.70
C ALA A 48 -6.05 -3.86 17.74
N LYS A 49 -4.94 -3.12 17.75
CA LYS A 49 -3.59 -3.71 17.79
C LYS A 49 -3.26 -4.33 19.14
N LEU A 50 -3.68 -3.72 20.25
CA LEU A 50 -3.57 -4.31 21.57
C LEU A 50 -4.41 -5.60 21.66
N ALA A 51 -5.62 -5.61 21.13
CA ALA A 51 -6.44 -6.82 21.06
C ALA A 51 -5.77 -7.91 20.22
N ASN A 52 -5.23 -7.56 19.04
CA ASN A 52 -4.53 -8.50 18.15
C ASN A 52 -3.36 -9.19 18.86
N VAL A 53 -2.59 -8.44 19.64
CA VAL A 53 -1.47 -8.98 20.41
C VAL A 53 -1.90 -9.73 21.67
N GLY A 54 -3.05 -9.39 22.24
CA GLY A 54 -3.66 -10.16 23.32
C GLY A 54 -4.10 -11.55 22.88
N VAL A 55 -4.45 -11.74 21.60
CA VAL A 55 -4.94 -13.03 21.08
C VAL A 55 -3.91 -14.18 21.28
N PRO A 56 -2.64 -14.07 20.84
CA PRO A 56 -1.63 -15.10 21.11
C PRO A 56 -1.37 -15.34 22.60
N LEU A 57 -1.45 -14.31 23.44
CA LEU A 57 -1.21 -14.45 24.89
C LEU A 57 -2.30 -15.28 25.56
N VAL A 58 -3.58 -14.98 25.25
CA VAL A 58 -4.70 -15.79 25.75
C VAL A 58 -4.66 -17.19 25.15
N PHE A 59 -4.29 -17.33 23.89
CA PHE A 59 -4.14 -18.65 23.26
C PHE A 59 -3.05 -19.51 23.94
N LYS A 60 -1.94 -18.89 24.34
CA LYS A 60 -0.91 -19.57 25.15
C LYS A 60 -1.49 -20.05 26.48
N GLU A 61 -2.20 -19.17 27.21
CA GLU A 61 -2.82 -19.53 28.49
C GLU A 61 -3.85 -20.68 28.34
N VAL A 62 -4.58 -20.75 27.22
CA VAL A 62 -5.46 -21.89 26.90
C VAL A 62 -4.64 -23.18 26.83
N ILE A 63 -3.55 -23.20 26.06
CA ILE A 63 -2.71 -24.40 25.90
C ILE A 63 -2.08 -24.82 27.24
N ASP A 64 -1.57 -23.86 28.00
CA ASP A 64 -0.94 -24.10 29.30
C ASP A 64 -1.98 -24.67 30.31
N ALA A 65 -3.21 -24.17 30.29
CA ALA A 65 -4.29 -24.69 31.14
C ALA A 65 -4.72 -26.12 30.79
N PHE A 66 -4.69 -26.49 29.51
CA PHE A 66 -5.01 -27.86 29.06
C PHE A 66 -3.88 -28.86 29.31
N THR A 67 -2.64 -28.40 29.42
CA THR A 67 -1.46 -29.25 29.64
C THR A 67 -1.09 -29.42 31.12
N ALA A 68 -1.63 -28.57 32.01
CA ALA A 68 -1.42 -28.68 33.46
C ALA A 68 -2.28 -29.80 34.10
N GLU A 69 -1.66 -30.94 34.44
CA GLU A 69 -2.30 -32.15 35.01
C GLU A 69 -2.97 -31.99 36.40
N ARG A 70 -3.15 -30.78 36.96
CA ARG A 70 -3.49 -30.59 38.40
C ARG A 70 -4.66 -29.64 38.69
N THR A 71 -5.71 -29.65 37.88
CA THR A 71 -6.90 -28.80 38.13
C THR A 71 -8.10 -29.62 38.61
N PRO A 72 -8.78 -29.28 39.72
CA PRO A 72 -9.99 -30.00 40.18
C PRO A 72 -11.09 -30.00 39.11
N GLN A 73 -11.86 -31.10 38.97
CA GLN A 73 -12.76 -31.37 37.82
C GLN A 73 -13.69 -30.22 37.39
N GLN A 74 -14.15 -29.36 38.31
CA GLN A 74 -15.00 -28.19 37.97
C GLN A 74 -14.20 -26.99 37.46
N ALA A 75 -13.00 -26.74 38.00
CA ALA A 75 -12.08 -25.72 37.48
C ALA A 75 -11.42 -26.17 36.16
N ALA A 76 -11.30 -27.49 35.94
CA ALA A 76 -10.78 -28.07 34.71
C ALA A 76 -11.63 -27.75 33.45
N LEU A 77 -12.93 -27.48 33.59
CA LEU A 77 -13.80 -27.12 32.46
C LEU A 77 -14.13 -25.62 32.40
N ALA A 78 -14.30 -24.96 33.55
CA ALA A 78 -14.64 -23.53 33.58
C ALA A 78 -13.50 -22.62 33.07
N VAL A 79 -12.25 -22.95 33.41
CA VAL A 79 -11.08 -22.14 33.01
C VAL A 79 -10.86 -22.18 31.49
N PRO A 80 -10.83 -23.35 30.82
CA PRO A 80 -10.70 -23.39 29.37
C PRO A 80 -11.88 -22.75 28.63
N LEU A 81 -13.11 -22.92 29.14
CA LEU A 81 -14.29 -22.32 28.53
C LEU A 81 -14.25 -20.79 28.61
N ALA A 82 -13.83 -20.24 29.76
CA ALA A 82 -13.65 -18.80 29.95
C ALA A 82 -12.54 -18.23 29.06
N LEU A 83 -11.42 -18.95 28.89
CA LEU A 83 -10.33 -18.55 28.01
C LEU A 83 -10.72 -18.63 26.52
N LEU A 84 -11.49 -19.64 26.11
CA LEU A 84 -12.05 -19.72 24.76
C LEU A 84 -13.04 -18.58 24.47
N ALA A 85 -13.89 -18.24 25.45
CA ALA A 85 -14.77 -17.09 25.36
C ALA A 85 -13.99 -15.77 25.27
N ALA A 86 -12.93 -15.62 26.08
CA ALA A 86 -12.03 -14.48 26.04
C ALA A 86 -11.32 -14.36 24.68
N TYR A 87 -10.81 -15.47 24.13
CA TYR A 87 -10.26 -15.52 22.78
C TYR A 87 -11.26 -15.05 21.73
N GLY A 88 -12.49 -15.59 21.77
CA GLY A 88 -13.57 -15.19 20.85
C GLY A 88 -13.88 -13.69 20.95
N LEU A 89 -13.97 -13.16 22.17
CA LEU A 89 -14.24 -11.75 22.43
C LEU A 89 -13.08 -10.85 21.98
N LEU A 90 -11.83 -11.24 22.22
CA LEU A 90 -10.63 -10.53 21.76
C LEU A 90 -10.56 -10.48 20.24
N ARG A 91 -10.80 -11.62 19.57
CA ARG A 91 -10.84 -11.70 18.11
C ARG A 91 -11.95 -10.82 17.54
N PHE A 92 -13.14 -10.87 18.12
CA PHE A 92 -14.25 -10.01 17.71
C PHE A 92 -13.93 -8.53 17.95
N SER A 93 -13.35 -8.18 19.10
CA SER A 93 -12.96 -6.81 19.43
C SER A 93 -11.92 -6.26 18.47
N MET A 94 -10.94 -7.06 18.08
CA MET A 94 -9.96 -6.70 17.05
C MET A 94 -10.66 -6.32 15.73
N SER A 95 -11.57 -7.17 15.23
CA SER A 95 -12.33 -6.87 14.01
C SER A 95 -13.21 -5.64 14.18
N LEU A 96 -13.93 -5.54 15.30
CA LEU A 96 -14.81 -4.41 15.61
C LEU A 96 -14.07 -3.08 15.58
N PHE A 97 -12.93 -2.96 16.27
CA PHE A 97 -12.15 -1.73 16.29
C PHE A 97 -11.49 -1.42 14.95
N THR A 98 -11.13 -2.44 14.18
CA THR A 98 -10.60 -2.28 12.82
C THR A 98 -11.66 -1.69 11.89
N GLU A 99 -12.87 -2.26 11.89
CA GLU A 99 -14.00 -1.78 11.09
C GLU A 99 -14.47 -0.39 11.54
N LEU A 100 -14.56 -0.15 12.85
CA LEU A 100 -14.99 1.15 13.39
C LEU A 100 -14.03 2.27 12.98
N ARG A 101 -12.71 1.99 13.04
CA ARG A 101 -11.67 2.88 12.52
C ARG A 101 -11.87 3.16 11.02
N GLU A 102 -12.17 2.14 10.22
CA GLU A 102 -12.38 2.28 8.78
C GLU A 102 -13.60 3.13 8.43
N LEU A 103 -14.73 2.90 9.11
CA LEU A 103 -15.95 3.70 8.97
C LEU A 103 -15.69 5.18 9.28
N VAL A 104 -14.96 5.46 10.37
CA VAL A 104 -14.64 6.82 10.79
C VAL A 104 -13.70 7.50 9.79
N PHE A 105 -12.64 6.82 9.35
CA PHE A 105 -11.69 7.37 8.39
C PHE A 105 -12.27 7.55 7.01
N THR A 106 -13.21 6.70 6.57
CA THR A 106 -13.78 6.80 5.21
C THR A 106 -14.39 8.19 4.99
N ARG A 107 -15.14 8.70 5.97
CA ARG A 107 -15.67 10.07 5.89
C ARG A 107 -14.59 11.14 5.87
N VAL A 108 -13.52 10.99 6.64
CA VAL A 108 -12.40 11.94 6.68
C VAL A 108 -11.68 11.98 5.33
N THR A 109 -11.35 10.82 4.78
CA THR A 109 -10.67 10.68 3.50
C THR A 109 -11.48 11.26 2.36
N GLN A 110 -12.78 10.91 2.26
CA GLN A 110 -13.64 11.44 1.19
C GLN A 110 -13.82 12.96 1.29
N GLN A 111 -13.90 13.52 2.49
CA GLN A 111 -13.97 14.97 2.69
C GLN A 111 -12.66 15.67 2.32
N ALA A 112 -11.51 15.08 2.67
CA ALA A 112 -10.20 15.58 2.28
C ALA A 112 -10.04 15.60 0.75
N VAL A 113 -10.38 14.49 0.07
CA VAL A 113 -10.35 14.39 -1.40
C VAL A 113 -11.24 15.45 -2.06
N ARG A 114 -12.48 15.61 -1.57
CA ARG A 114 -13.39 16.64 -2.08
C ARG A 114 -12.80 18.05 -1.94
N ASN A 115 -12.24 18.38 -0.78
CA ASN A 115 -11.69 19.72 -0.54
C ASN A 115 -10.47 19.99 -1.43
N ILE A 116 -9.60 19.00 -1.60
CA ILE A 116 -8.44 19.08 -2.50
C ILE A 116 -8.89 19.25 -3.95
N ALA A 117 -9.89 18.48 -4.41
CA ALA A 117 -10.45 18.61 -5.75
C ALA A 117 -11.04 20.02 -5.99
N LEU A 118 -11.78 20.56 -5.02
CA LEU A 118 -12.33 21.92 -5.10
C LEU A 118 -11.23 22.99 -5.14
N GLN A 119 -10.14 22.81 -4.39
CA GLN A 119 -9.03 23.75 -4.38
C GLN A 119 -8.26 23.75 -5.71
N VAL A 120 -8.03 22.57 -6.28
CA VAL A 120 -7.44 22.43 -7.62
C VAL A 120 -8.34 23.07 -8.66
N PHE A 121 -9.65 22.80 -8.62
CA PHE A 121 -10.63 23.38 -9.53
C PHE A 121 -10.64 24.92 -9.47
N ARG A 122 -10.66 25.50 -8.26
CA ARG A 122 -10.58 26.96 -8.07
C ARG A 122 -9.27 27.55 -8.57
N HIS A 123 -8.15 26.87 -8.32
CA HIS A 123 -6.84 27.31 -8.79
C HIS A 123 -6.78 27.38 -10.33
N LEU A 124 -7.37 26.39 -11.00
CA LEU A 124 -7.42 26.37 -12.46
C LEU A 124 -8.25 27.51 -13.03
N HIS A 125 -9.41 27.79 -12.44
CA HIS A 125 -10.21 28.95 -12.84
C HIS A 125 -9.48 30.28 -12.63
N ALA A 126 -8.56 30.37 -11.67
CA ALA A 126 -7.76 31.56 -11.42
C ALA A 126 -6.57 31.72 -12.39
N LEU A 127 -6.25 30.70 -13.21
CA LEU A 127 -5.16 30.78 -14.18
C LEU A 127 -5.54 31.65 -15.39
N SER A 128 -4.52 32.25 -16.01
CA SER A 128 -4.71 33.16 -17.14
C SER A 128 -5.44 32.52 -18.33
N LEU A 129 -6.14 33.34 -19.11
CA LEU A 129 -6.78 32.91 -20.36
C LEU A 129 -5.77 32.25 -21.33
N ARG A 130 -4.52 32.74 -21.35
CA ARG A 130 -3.42 32.17 -22.15
C ARG A 130 -3.15 30.71 -21.78
N PHE A 131 -3.16 30.37 -20.49
CA PHE A 131 -3.00 28.99 -20.02
C PHE A 131 -4.11 28.06 -20.56
N HIS A 132 -5.34 28.57 -20.65
CA HIS A 132 -6.49 27.82 -21.14
C HIS A 132 -6.52 27.69 -22.67
N LEU A 133 -5.98 28.67 -23.41
CA LEU A 133 -5.92 28.65 -24.88
C LEU A 133 -4.76 27.81 -25.45
N GLU A 134 -3.65 27.68 -24.70
CA GLU A 134 -2.46 26.92 -25.12
C GLU A 134 -2.55 25.41 -24.83
N ARG A 135 -3.60 24.93 -24.12
CA ARG A 135 -3.74 23.53 -23.71
C ARG A 135 -5.03 22.89 -24.26
N GLN A 136 -4.94 21.63 -24.67
CA GLN A 136 -6.12 20.81 -24.94
C GLN A 136 -6.91 20.61 -23.63
N THR A 137 -8.11 21.17 -23.56
CA THR A 137 -9.02 21.09 -22.39
C THR A 137 -9.28 19.66 -21.94
N GLY A 138 -9.24 18.67 -22.83
CA GLY A 138 -9.41 17.24 -22.49
C GLY A 138 -8.24 16.63 -21.70
N GLY A 139 -6.99 16.98 -22.04
CA GLY A 139 -5.80 16.46 -21.33
C GLY A 139 -5.69 17.02 -19.91
N LEU A 140 -5.99 18.32 -19.75
CA LEU A 140 -5.98 19.00 -18.46
C LEU A 140 -7.00 18.39 -17.48
N THR A 141 -8.24 18.16 -17.93
CA THR A 141 -9.29 17.52 -17.12
C THR A 141 -8.88 16.12 -16.65
N ARG A 142 -8.27 15.32 -17.55
CA ARG A 142 -7.80 13.97 -17.21
C ARG A 142 -6.67 13.98 -16.18
N ASP A 143 -5.73 14.93 -16.30
CA ASP A 143 -4.63 15.07 -15.36
C ASP A 143 -5.12 15.50 -13.96
N ILE A 144 -6.15 16.33 -13.88
CA ILE A 144 -6.80 16.74 -12.63
C ILE A 144 -7.51 15.56 -11.97
N GLU A 145 -8.31 14.81 -12.73
CA GLU A 145 -9.02 13.64 -12.21
C GLU A 145 -8.02 12.59 -11.71
N ARG A 146 -6.97 12.32 -12.50
CA ARG A 146 -5.90 11.41 -12.11
C ARG A 146 -5.16 11.91 -10.87
N GLY A 147 -4.79 13.20 -10.81
CA GLY A 147 -4.08 13.79 -9.68
C GLY A 147 -4.88 13.77 -8.39
N THR A 148 -6.15 14.20 -8.43
CA THR A 148 -7.03 14.19 -7.26
C THR A 148 -7.29 12.76 -6.76
N ARG A 149 -7.51 11.80 -7.68
CA ARG A 149 -7.63 10.38 -7.33
C ARG A 149 -6.35 9.84 -6.71
N SER A 150 -5.18 10.15 -7.28
CA SER A 150 -3.88 9.73 -6.73
C SER A 150 -3.64 10.29 -5.32
N ILE A 151 -4.00 11.55 -5.04
CA ILE A 151 -3.91 12.11 -3.70
C ILE A 151 -4.82 11.35 -2.72
N GLY A 152 -6.06 11.05 -3.13
CA GLY A 152 -6.97 10.22 -2.35
C GLY A 152 -6.40 8.84 -2.06
N THR A 153 -5.80 8.19 -3.06
CA THR A 153 -5.10 6.92 -2.90
C THR A 153 -3.95 7.04 -1.90
N LEU A 154 -3.11 8.07 -1.98
CA LEU A 154 -2.00 8.28 -1.04
C LEU A 154 -2.47 8.46 0.40
N ILE A 155 -3.51 9.26 0.62
CA ILE A 155 -4.12 9.46 1.95
C ILE A 155 -4.65 8.12 2.48
N SER A 156 -5.42 7.40 1.66
CA SER A 156 -5.96 6.08 2.01
C SER A 156 -4.86 5.09 2.37
N TYR A 157 -3.83 4.90 1.54
CA TYR A 157 -2.74 3.97 1.83
C TYR A 157 -1.98 4.34 3.09
N THR A 158 -1.75 5.64 3.33
CA THR A 158 -1.06 6.11 4.53
C THR A 158 -1.85 5.77 5.79
N ILE A 159 -3.15 6.03 5.79
CA ILE A 159 -4.04 5.84 6.95
C ILE A 159 -4.40 4.36 7.17
N TYR A 160 -4.67 3.62 6.10
CA TYR A 160 -5.19 2.26 6.18
C TYR A 160 -4.11 1.18 6.19
N SER A 161 -2.92 1.46 5.68
CA SER A 161 -1.85 0.47 5.62
C SER A 161 -0.62 0.94 6.39
N ILE A 162 0.00 2.05 6.00
CA ILE A 162 1.32 2.46 6.54
C ILE A 162 1.25 2.71 8.04
N LEU A 163 0.31 3.54 8.49
CA LEU A 163 0.22 3.92 9.90
C LEU A 163 -0.09 2.72 10.83
N PRO A 164 -1.10 1.87 10.56
CA PRO A 164 -1.31 0.64 11.34
C PRO A 164 -0.09 -0.28 11.37
N THR A 165 0.60 -0.45 10.23
CA THR A 165 1.80 -1.30 10.16
C THR A 165 2.94 -0.74 11.02
N LEU A 166 3.16 0.58 11.03
CA LEU A 166 4.18 1.19 11.89
C LEU A 166 3.89 0.99 13.38
N VAL A 167 2.63 1.16 13.79
CA VAL A 167 2.20 0.91 15.18
C VAL A 167 2.39 -0.56 15.54
N GLU A 168 2.00 -1.49 14.66
CA GLU A 168 2.15 -2.92 14.86
C GLU A 168 3.60 -3.34 14.98
N VAL A 169 4.47 -2.88 14.07
CA VAL A 169 5.91 -3.14 14.11
C VAL A 169 6.52 -2.59 15.41
N GLY A 170 6.19 -1.35 15.80
CA GLY A 170 6.68 -0.76 17.04
C GLY A 170 6.25 -1.55 18.28
N LEU A 171 5.01 -2.02 18.29
CA LEU A 171 4.45 -2.81 19.39
C LEU A 171 5.09 -4.20 19.47
N VAL A 172 5.27 -4.89 18.33
CA VAL A 172 5.96 -6.19 18.25
C VAL A 172 7.41 -6.06 18.72
N ILE A 173 8.15 -5.06 18.24
CA ILE A 173 9.54 -4.83 18.67
C ILE A 173 9.59 -4.51 20.17
N GLY A 174 8.67 -3.68 20.69
CA GLY A 174 8.60 -3.36 22.11
C GLY A 174 8.34 -4.58 22.99
N ILE A 175 7.49 -5.51 22.56
CA ILE A 175 7.22 -6.77 23.27
C ILE A 175 8.44 -7.68 23.21
N LEU A 176 9.06 -7.85 22.04
CA LEU A 176 10.25 -8.68 21.90
C LEU A 176 11.41 -8.14 22.76
N ALA A 177 11.58 -6.83 22.85
CA ALA A 177 12.63 -6.21 23.65
C ALA A 177 12.41 -6.33 25.17
N THR A 178 11.16 -6.45 25.63
CA THR A 178 10.81 -6.46 27.06
C THR A 178 10.53 -7.86 27.61
N ARG A 179 9.99 -8.77 26.79
CA ARG A 179 9.56 -10.11 27.20
C ARG A 179 10.51 -11.23 26.76
N TYR A 180 11.39 -10.97 25.79
CA TYR A 180 12.30 -11.96 25.23
C TYR A 180 13.75 -11.47 25.29
N GLU A 181 14.69 -12.38 25.06
CA GLU A 181 16.10 -12.03 24.97
C GLU A 181 16.35 -11.05 23.81
N ALA A 182 17.31 -10.14 23.99
CA ALA A 182 17.62 -9.08 23.01
C ALA A 182 17.91 -9.62 21.59
N SER A 183 18.37 -10.86 21.46
CA SER A 183 18.58 -11.51 20.16
C SER A 183 17.32 -11.54 19.28
N PHE A 184 16.13 -11.72 19.85
CA PHE A 184 14.89 -11.73 19.08
C PHE A 184 14.61 -10.35 18.47
N ALA A 185 14.75 -9.30 19.27
CA ALA A 185 14.58 -7.92 18.80
C ALA A 185 15.61 -7.57 17.70
N TRP A 186 16.87 -7.95 17.85
CA TRP A 186 17.91 -7.70 16.83
C TRP A 186 17.64 -8.42 15.51
N ILE A 187 17.22 -9.69 15.56
CA ILE A 187 16.86 -10.45 14.35
C ILE A 187 15.68 -9.76 13.64
N THR A 188 14.63 -9.39 14.36
CA THR A 188 13.45 -8.73 13.79
C THR A 188 13.77 -7.36 13.20
N VAL A 189 14.52 -6.52 13.92
CA VAL A 189 14.91 -5.18 13.43
C VAL A 189 15.83 -5.29 12.21
N GLY A 190 16.82 -6.18 12.26
CA GLY A 190 17.72 -6.43 11.12
C GLY A 190 16.96 -6.90 9.88
N ALA A 191 16.03 -7.84 10.05
CA ALA A 191 15.15 -8.30 8.99
C ALA A 191 14.27 -7.19 8.40
N LEU A 192 13.69 -6.35 9.26
CA LEU A 192 12.87 -5.22 8.82
C LEU A 192 13.68 -4.22 8.00
N VAL A 193 14.88 -3.85 8.45
CA VAL A 193 15.78 -2.95 7.71
C VAL A 193 16.17 -3.55 6.37
N LEU A 194 16.52 -4.84 6.35
CA LEU A 194 16.86 -5.56 5.12
C LEU A 194 15.67 -5.59 4.15
N TYR A 195 14.48 -5.92 4.64
CA TYR A 195 13.24 -5.96 3.86
C TYR A 195 12.93 -4.60 3.23
N ILE A 196 12.97 -3.52 4.02
CA ILE A 196 12.68 -2.16 3.54
C ILE A 196 13.73 -1.74 2.51
N THR A 197 15.02 -1.95 2.80
CA THR A 197 16.12 -1.55 1.91
C THR A 197 16.04 -2.28 0.58
N PHE A 198 15.87 -3.61 0.62
CA PHE A 198 15.67 -4.44 -0.58
C PHE A 198 14.47 -3.96 -1.39
N THR A 199 13.32 -3.77 -0.73
CA THR A 199 12.08 -3.34 -1.38
C THR A 199 12.24 -1.99 -2.05
N VAL A 200 12.85 -1.00 -1.38
CA VAL A 200 13.03 0.36 -1.91
C VAL A 200 13.99 0.35 -3.11
N LEU A 201 15.14 -0.33 -3.01
CA LEU A 201 16.12 -0.39 -4.09
C LEU A 201 15.52 -1.02 -5.35
N VAL A 202 14.90 -2.20 -5.20
CA VAL A 202 14.30 -2.92 -6.31
C VAL A 202 13.08 -2.15 -6.87
N THR A 203 12.24 -1.55 -6.03
CA THR A 203 11.09 -0.76 -6.48
C THR A 203 11.52 0.48 -7.27
N ASN A 204 12.59 1.16 -6.85
CA ASN A 204 13.11 2.32 -7.58
C ASN A 204 13.59 1.94 -8.98
N TRP A 205 14.30 0.81 -9.10
CA TRP A 205 14.69 0.27 -10.40
C TRP A 205 13.47 -0.12 -11.25
N ARG A 206 12.53 -0.87 -10.68
CA ARG A 206 11.29 -1.31 -11.35
C ARG A 206 10.40 -0.16 -11.80
N THR A 207 10.48 1.01 -11.15
CA THR A 207 9.71 2.19 -11.53
C THR A 207 10.05 2.63 -12.96
N GLN A 208 11.29 2.41 -13.43
CA GLN A 208 11.67 2.71 -14.82
C GLN A 208 10.97 1.78 -15.81
N LEU A 209 10.93 0.47 -15.52
CA LEU A 209 10.21 -0.51 -16.34
C LEU A 209 8.72 -0.18 -16.45
N ARG A 210 8.13 0.27 -15.33
CA ARG A 210 6.73 0.66 -15.30
C ARG A 210 6.45 1.94 -16.08
N ARG A 211 7.42 2.86 -16.17
CA ARG A 211 7.32 4.05 -17.03
C ARG A 211 7.35 3.65 -18.50
N GLU A 212 8.26 2.77 -18.90
CA GLU A 212 8.37 2.23 -20.26
C GLU A 212 7.05 1.59 -20.72
N VAL A 213 6.44 0.73 -19.89
CA VAL A 213 5.12 0.14 -20.16
C VAL A 213 4.07 1.22 -20.39
N ASN A 214 3.99 2.23 -19.50
CA ASN A 214 2.99 3.29 -19.60
C ASN A 214 3.16 4.16 -20.86
N GLU A 215 4.40 4.39 -21.29
CA GLU A 215 4.70 5.15 -22.51
C GLU A 215 4.27 4.39 -23.77
N ILE A 216 4.58 3.08 -23.84
CA ILE A 216 4.18 2.22 -24.96
C ILE A 216 2.66 2.06 -24.99
N ASP A 217 2.02 1.86 -23.83
CA ASP A 217 0.56 1.77 -23.69
C ASP A 217 -0.12 3.04 -24.21
N SER A 218 0.37 4.21 -23.81
CA SER A 218 -0.17 5.49 -24.28
C SER A 218 0.02 5.65 -25.80
N ALA A 219 1.17 5.28 -26.34
CA ALA A 219 1.43 5.38 -27.78
C ALA A 219 0.52 4.45 -28.60
N ALA A 220 0.29 3.23 -28.11
CA ALA A 220 -0.60 2.28 -28.78
C ALA A 220 -2.06 2.73 -28.72
N ASN A 221 -2.52 3.23 -27.58
CA ASN A 221 -3.88 3.75 -27.41
C ASN A 221 -4.12 4.99 -28.29
N SER A 222 -3.16 5.93 -28.35
CA SER A 222 -3.26 7.07 -29.27
C SER A 222 -3.40 6.66 -30.74
N ARG A 223 -2.71 5.59 -31.17
CA ARG A 223 -2.84 5.07 -32.55
C ARG A 223 -4.18 4.40 -32.80
N ALA A 224 -4.68 3.59 -31.86
CA ALA A 224 -5.99 2.98 -31.98
C ALA A 224 -7.08 4.05 -32.13
N ILE A 225 -7.02 5.10 -31.31
CA ILE A 225 -7.95 6.24 -31.40
C ILE A 225 -7.82 6.93 -32.76
N ASP A 226 -6.62 7.20 -33.25
CA ASP A 226 -6.40 7.86 -34.55
C ASP A 226 -6.97 7.03 -35.72
N SER A 227 -6.77 5.71 -35.71
CA SER A 227 -7.35 4.80 -36.71
C SER A 227 -8.88 4.80 -36.68
N LEU A 228 -9.48 4.77 -35.48
CA LEU A 228 -10.93 4.78 -35.30
C LEU A 228 -11.57 6.13 -35.66
N LEU A 229 -10.90 7.25 -35.36
CA LEU A 229 -11.36 8.58 -35.77
C LEU A 229 -11.30 8.75 -37.29
N ASN A 230 -10.33 8.12 -37.95
CA ASN A 230 -10.18 8.14 -39.40
C ASN A 230 -10.78 6.90 -40.07
N TYR A 231 -11.80 6.28 -39.46
CA TYR A 231 -12.41 5.03 -39.93
C TYR A 231 -12.84 5.09 -41.40
N GLU A 232 -13.46 6.19 -41.84
CA GLU A 232 -13.88 6.36 -43.24
C GLU A 232 -12.69 6.29 -44.20
N THR A 233 -11.57 6.91 -43.83
CA THR A 233 -10.34 6.87 -44.64
C THR A 233 -9.80 5.44 -44.73
N VAL A 234 -9.75 4.73 -43.60
CA VAL A 234 -9.29 3.33 -43.59
C VAL A 234 -10.17 2.47 -44.52
N LYS A 235 -11.49 2.67 -44.49
CA LYS A 235 -12.45 1.97 -45.36
C LYS A 235 -12.34 2.36 -46.83
N TYR A 236 -12.16 3.63 -47.15
CA TYR A 236 -11.99 4.09 -48.53
C TYR A 236 -10.77 3.47 -49.21
N PHE A 237 -9.71 3.22 -48.45
CA PHE A 237 -8.48 2.59 -48.97
C PHE A 237 -8.39 1.08 -48.71
N ASN A 238 -9.41 0.46 -48.11
CA ASN A 238 -9.44 -0.97 -47.75
C ASN A 238 -8.17 -1.42 -46.99
N ASN A 239 -7.74 -0.60 -46.03
CA ASN A 239 -6.46 -0.71 -45.31
C ASN A 239 -6.60 -1.29 -43.89
N GLU A 240 -7.69 -1.99 -43.59
CA GLU A 240 -7.97 -2.53 -42.25
C GLU A 240 -6.87 -3.47 -41.76
N ASP A 241 -6.44 -4.40 -42.60
CA ASP A 241 -5.35 -5.34 -42.27
C ASP A 241 -4.02 -4.63 -42.05
N TYR A 242 -3.78 -3.54 -42.78
CA TYR A 242 -2.58 -2.73 -42.62
C TYR A 242 -2.58 -2.02 -41.27
N GLU A 243 -3.67 -1.36 -40.89
CA GLU A 243 -3.80 -0.71 -39.59
C GLU A 243 -3.77 -1.72 -38.44
N ALA A 244 -4.40 -2.89 -38.61
CA ALA A 244 -4.37 -3.97 -37.64
C ALA A 244 -2.94 -4.48 -37.40
N ARG A 245 -2.16 -4.75 -38.45
CA ARG A 245 -0.75 -5.16 -38.32
C ARG A 245 0.11 -4.07 -37.68
N ARG A 246 -0.15 -2.81 -38.01
CA ARG A 246 0.58 -1.67 -37.44
C ARG A 246 0.28 -1.47 -35.95
N TYR A 247 -0.95 -1.73 -35.54
CA TYR A 247 -1.35 -1.77 -34.13
C TYR A 247 -0.73 -2.97 -33.41
N ASP A 248 -0.76 -4.16 -34.02
CA ASP A 248 -0.17 -5.39 -33.48
C ASP A 248 1.34 -5.22 -33.20
N GLN A 249 2.09 -4.58 -34.09
CA GLN A 249 3.50 -4.25 -33.85
C GLN A 249 3.74 -3.41 -32.59
N GLN A 250 2.78 -2.57 -32.18
CA GLN A 250 2.87 -1.84 -30.90
C GLN A 250 2.46 -2.73 -29.73
N MET A 251 1.44 -3.57 -29.92
CA MET A 251 1.01 -4.55 -28.92
C MET A 251 2.10 -5.56 -28.58
N GLN A 252 2.87 -6.04 -29.55
CA GLN A 252 4.03 -6.91 -29.29
C GLN A 252 5.10 -6.24 -28.41
N LYS A 253 5.36 -4.94 -28.63
CA LYS A 253 6.30 -4.17 -27.78
C LYS A 253 5.74 -3.97 -26.38
N TRP A 254 4.44 -3.65 -26.29
CA TRP A 254 3.73 -3.51 -25.03
C TRP A 254 3.76 -4.81 -24.24
N GLU A 255 3.49 -5.94 -24.88
CA GLU A 255 3.51 -7.28 -24.30
C GLU A 255 4.90 -7.59 -23.73
N ALA A 256 5.96 -7.42 -24.53
CA ALA A 256 7.33 -7.65 -24.07
C ALA A 256 7.71 -6.78 -22.85
N ALA A 257 7.36 -5.49 -22.89
CA ALA A 257 7.60 -4.57 -21.77
C ALA A 257 6.78 -4.96 -20.53
N GLN A 258 5.52 -5.37 -20.72
CA GLN A 258 4.61 -5.79 -19.66
C GLN A 258 5.07 -7.10 -19.01
N VAL A 259 5.52 -8.08 -19.80
CA VAL A 259 6.12 -9.33 -19.30
C VAL A 259 7.35 -9.01 -18.45
N LYS A 260 8.26 -8.16 -18.91
CA LYS A 260 9.45 -7.74 -18.14
C LYS A 260 9.06 -7.04 -16.83
N SER A 261 8.08 -6.13 -16.88
CA SER A 261 7.53 -5.45 -15.71
C SER A 261 6.91 -6.44 -14.70
N GLN A 262 6.17 -7.43 -15.18
CA GLN A 262 5.55 -8.45 -14.35
C GLN A 262 6.58 -9.43 -13.76
N MET A 263 7.54 -9.90 -14.55
CA MET A 263 8.64 -10.75 -14.06
C MET A 263 9.43 -10.05 -12.95
N SER A 264 9.68 -8.75 -13.10
CA SER A 264 10.34 -7.96 -12.05
C SER A 264 9.52 -7.88 -10.76
N LEU A 265 8.18 -7.88 -10.85
CA LEU A 265 7.30 -7.95 -9.67
C LEU A 265 7.43 -9.30 -8.98
N SER A 266 7.40 -10.39 -9.76
CA SER A 266 7.53 -11.74 -9.23
C SER A 266 8.88 -11.93 -8.53
N LEU A 267 9.97 -11.39 -9.10
CA LEU A 267 11.29 -11.45 -8.48
C LEU A 267 11.37 -10.64 -7.18
N LEU A 268 10.74 -9.47 -7.13
CA LEU A 268 10.61 -8.69 -5.89
C LEU A 268 9.85 -9.50 -4.82
N ASN A 269 8.70 -10.07 -5.17
CA ASN A 269 7.89 -10.87 -4.25
C ASN A 269 8.67 -12.10 -3.75
N LEU A 270 9.41 -12.77 -4.63
CA LEU A 270 10.25 -13.92 -4.26
C LEU A 270 11.37 -13.51 -3.31
N GLY A 271 12.07 -12.40 -3.57
CA GLY A 271 13.10 -11.88 -2.67
C GLY A 271 12.54 -11.48 -1.30
N GLN A 272 11.37 -10.84 -1.27
CA GLN A 272 10.65 -10.52 -0.04
C GLN A 272 10.26 -11.78 0.75
N ALA A 273 9.71 -12.79 0.06
CA ALA A 273 9.36 -14.07 0.67
C ALA A 273 10.58 -14.79 1.24
N ALA A 274 11.72 -14.76 0.54
CA ALA A 274 12.97 -15.34 1.03
C ALA A 274 13.47 -14.65 2.30
N ILE A 275 13.45 -13.30 2.36
CA ILE A 275 13.81 -12.55 3.57
C ILE A 275 12.90 -12.94 4.74
N ILE A 276 11.59 -13.02 4.52
CA ILE A 276 10.62 -13.42 5.56
C ILE A 276 10.89 -14.85 6.02
N ALA A 277 11.07 -15.80 5.10
CA ALA A 277 11.31 -17.20 5.42
C ALA A 277 12.57 -17.37 6.27
N VAL A 278 13.69 -16.76 5.87
CA VAL A 278 14.94 -16.80 6.65
C VAL A 278 14.75 -16.18 8.03
N THR A 279 14.03 -15.05 8.12
CA THR A 279 13.76 -14.37 9.40
C THR A 279 12.97 -15.26 10.34
N VAL A 280 11.88 -15.87 9.85
CA VAL A 280 11.03 -16.78 10.63
C VAL A 280 11.84 -17.99 11.07
N THR A 281 12.64 -18.60 10.18
CA THR A 281 13.51 -19.72 10.52
C THR A 281 14.51 -19.36 11.62
N LEU A 282 15.15 -18.18 11.56
CA LEU A 282 16.08 -17.72 12.59
C LEU A 282 15.40 -17.49 13.94
N ILE A 283 14.20 -16.89 13.95
CA ILE A 283 13.40 -16.67 15.17
C ILE A 283 12.99 -18.02 15.76
N MET A 284 12.46 -18.94 14.94
CA MET A 284 12.06 -20.28 15.39
C MET A 284 13.24 -21.09 15.92
N TRP A 285 14.39 -21.05 15.23
CA TRP A 285 15.62 -21.68 15.71
C TRP A 285 16.02 -21.15 17.09
N ARG A 286 16.01 -19.83 17.26
CA ARG A 286 16.38 -19.21 18.54
C ARG A 286 15.39 -19.54 19.65
N ALA A 287 14.09 -19.62 19.33
CA ALA A 287 13.06 -20.08 20.26
C ALA A 287 13.26 -21.54 20.65
N ALA A 288 13.54 -22.44 19.70
CA ALA A 288 13.81 -23.84 19.97
C ALA A 288 15.00 -24.03 20.93
N VAL A 289 16.09 -23.27 20.73
CA VAL A 289 17.24 -23.26 21.66
C VAL A 289 16.84 -22.73 23.05
N GLY A 290 15.97 -21.72 23.12
CA GLY A 290 15.44 -21.20 24.39
C GLY A 290 14.59 -22.24 25.14
N VAL A 291 13.80 -23.03 24.41
CA VAL A 291 12.99 -24.11 24.99
C VAL A 291 13.87 -25.27 25.47
N THR A 292 14.85 -25.71 24.68
CA THR A 292 15.74 -26.82 25.08
C THR A 292 16.65 -26.47 26.25
N SER A 293 16.99 -25.19 26.42
CA SER A 293 17.75 -24.70 27.58
C SER A 293 16.89 -24.42 28.82
N GLY A 294 15.56 -24.58 28.74
CA GLY A 294 14.63 -24.31 29.84
C GLY A 294 14.38 -22.83 30.12
N ALA A 295 14.91 -21.92 29.30
CA ALA A 295 14.72 -20.47 29.43
C ALA A 295 13.36 -20.00 28.90
N MET A 296 12.70 -20.80 28.07
CA MET A 296 11.38 -20.51 27.47
C MET A 296 10.47 -21.74 27.54
N THR A 297 9.17 -21.50 27.66
CA THR A 297 8.15 -22.55 27.52
C THR A 297 7.90 -22.86 26.04
N VAL A 298 7.39 -24.06 25.76
CA VAL A 298 6.86 -24.45 24.44
C VAL A 298 5.72 -23.53 24.03
#